data_AF-A0A1V4UX12-F1
#
_entry.id   AF-A0A1V4UX12-F1
#
_cell.length_a   1.000
_cell.length_b   1.000
_cell.length_c   1.000
_cell.angle_alpha   90.00
_cell.angle_beta   90.00
_cell.angle_gamma   90.00
#
_symmetry.space_group_name_H-M   'P 1'
#
loop_
_entity.id
_entity.type
_entity.pdbx_description
1 polymer ?
#
loop_
_entity_poly.entity_id
_entity_poly.type
_entity_poly.pdbx_seq_one_letter_code
_entity_poly.pdbx_strand_id
1 'polypeptide(L)'
;MNPKVRLIIEETFPKLIERHIRTRPAVEATQKSLDSYRKMGYAAVRNLSPEERDLNEKALDTAYAASMQQLHDFHAREKSHSGTMEGTEKETI
;
A
#
# COMPACT_ATOMS: atom_id res chain seq x y z
N MET A 1 5.01 15.80 -14.80
CA MET A 1 5.10 14.52 -14.05
C MET A 1 5.45 13.39 -15.01
N ASN A 2 6.37 12.50 -14.63
CA ASN A 2 6.84 11.38 -15.43
C ASN A 2 5.72 10.34 -15.62
N PRO A 3 5.47 9.84 -16.85
CA PRO A 3 4.35 8.95 -17.13
C PRO A 3 4.42 7.63 -16.36
N LYS A 4 5.63 7.13 -16.10
CA LYS A 4 5.83 5.89 -15.33
C LYS A 4 5.52 6.09 -13.86
N VAL A 5 5.93 7.23 -13.29
CA VAL A 5 5.57 7.61 -11.92
C VAL A 5 4.05 7.77 -11.79
N ARG A 6 3.40 8.42 -12.78
CA ARG A 6 1.94 8.54 -12.82
C ARG A 6 1.25 7.18 -12.82
N LEU A 7 1.67 6.25 -13.68
CA LEU A 7 1.11 4.90 -13.73
C LEU A 7 1.29 4.14 -12.40
N ILE A 8 2.43 4.31 -11.74
CA ILE A 8 2.68 3.67 -10.44
C ILE A 8 1.70 4.20 -9.39
N ILE A 9 1.55 5.52 -9.31
CA ILE A 9 0.71 6.20 -8.31
C ILE A 9 -0.78 5.96 -8.56
N GLU A 10 -1.25 6.18 -9.78
CA GLU A 10 -2.68 6.21 -10.10
C GLU A 10 -3.26 4.82 -10.34
N GLU A 11 -2.43 3.85 -10.75
CA GLU A 11 -2.94 2.51 -11.06
C GLU A 11 -2.28 1.41 -10.22
N THR A 12 -0.95 1.36 -10.21
CA THR A 12 -0.25 0.18 -9.66
C THR A 12 -0.45 0.06 -8.15
N PHE A 13 -0.23 1.14 -7.40
CA PHE A 13 -0.42 1.15 -5.96
C PHE A 13 -1.86 0.82 -5.55
N PRO A 14 -2.91 1.49 -6.09
CA PRO A 14 -4.30 1.12 -5.82
C PRO A 14 -4.61 -0.35 -6.10
N LYS A 15 -4.19 -0.88 -7.26
CA LYS A 15 -4.42 -2.29 -7.63
C LYS A 15 -3.77 -3.27 -6.64
N LEU A 16 -2.61 -2.93 -6.09
CA LEU A 16 -1.95 -3.77 -5.07
C LEU A 16 -2.71 -3.77 -3.74
N ILE A 17 -3.26 -2.62 -3.33
CA ILE A 17 -4.08 -2.50 -2.12
C ILE A 17 -5.42 -3.23 -2.31
N GLU A 18 -6.11 -3.00 -3.42
CA GLU A 18 -7.35 -3.70 -3.76
C GLU A 18 -7.16 -5.23 -3.79
N ARG A 19 -6.07 -5.69 -4.42
CA ARG A 19 -5.72 -7.11 -4.40
C ARG A 19 -5.49 -7.60 -2.98
N HIS A 20 -4.78 -6.84 -2.14
CA HIS A 20 -4.55 -7.22 -0.76
C HIS A 20 -5.86 -7.39 0.01
N ILE A 21 -6.77 -6.42 -0.10
CA ILE A 21 -8.09 -6.45 0.53
C ILE A 21 -8.88 -7.69 0.06
N ARG A 22 -8.85 -7.98 -1.24
CA ARG A 22 -9.63 -9.08 -1.83
C ARG A 22 -9.06 -10.47 -1.52
N THR A 23 -7.75 -10.66 -1.66
CA THR A 23 -7.13 -11.99 -1.61
C THR A 23 -6.34 -12.24 -0.33
N ARG A 24 -6.25 -11.26 0.57
CA ARG A 24 -5.60 -11.34 1.89
C ARG A 24 -4.21 -12.00 1.88
N PRO A 25 -3.31 -11.64 0.94
CA PRO A 25 -1.94 -12.12 1.00
C PRO A 25 -1.26 -11.58 2.27
N ALA A 26 -0.14 -12.18 2.67
CA ALA A 26 0.65 -11.65 3.79
C ALA A 26 0.98 -10.16 3.57
N VAL A 27 0.83 -9.35 4.62
CA VAL A 27 1.07 -7.90 4.59
C VAL A 27 2.47 -7.60 4.04
N GLU A 28 3.48 -8.34 4.50
CA GLU A 28 4.87 -8.21 4.05
C GLU A 28 5.03 -8.39 2.53
N ALA A 29 4.25 -9.28 1.91
CA ALA A 29 4.31 -9.51 0.47
C ALA A 29 3.76 -8.31 -0.31
N THR A 30 2.69 -7.68 0.17
CA THR A 30 2.15 -6.45 -0.42
C THR A 30 3.10 -5.28 -0.20
N GLN A 31 3.69 -5.13 1.00
CA GLN A 31 4.70 -4.11 1.29
C GLN A 31 5.91 -4.21 0.36
N LYS A 32 6.46 -5.42 0.18
CA LYS A 32 7.59 -5.67 -0.73
C LYS A 32 7.25 -5.32 -2.17
N SER A 33 6.01 -5.57 -2.59
CA SER A 33 5.53 -5.20 -3.93
C SER A 33 5.48 -3.68 -4.09
N LEU A 34 4.91 -2.96 -3.12
CA LEU A 34 4.86 -1.49 -3.12
C LEU A 34 6.28 -0.88 -3.16
N ASP A 35 7.21 -1.37 -2.34
CA ASP A 35 8.60 -0.90 -2.30
C ASP A 35 9.32 -1.12 -3.63
N SER A 36 9.10 -2.28 -4.27
CA SER A 36 9.69 -2.59 -5.57
C SER A 36 9.25 -1.60 -6.66
N TYR A 37 7.96 -1.24 -6.68
CA TYR A 37 7.45 -0.25 -7.62
C TYR A 37 7.91 1.18 -7.28
N ARG A 38 8.05 1.52 -5.99
CA ARG A 38 8.66 2.79 -5.57
C ARG A 38 10.10 2.92 -6.10
N LYS A 39 10.93 1.89 -5.92
CA LYS A 39 12.30 1.84 -6.47
C LYS A 39 12.31 1.97 -8.00
N MET A 40 11.35 1.36 -8.68
CA MET A 40 11.20 1.49 -10.13
C MET A 40 10.83 2.92 -10.55
N GLY A 41 9.98 3.60 -9.77
CA GLY A 41 9.64 5.01 -9.98
C GLY A 41 10.86 5.92 -9.83
N TYR A 42 11.66 5.73 -8.79
CA TYR A 42 12.94 6.44 -8.61
C TYR A 42 13.90 6.23 -9.78
N ALA A 43 14.06 4.98 -10.23
CA ALA A 43 14.89 4.67 -11.38
C ALA A 43 14.40 5.36 -12.67
N ALA A 44 13.10 5.58 -12.81
CA ALA A 44 12.50 6.24 -13.97
C ALA A 44 12.75 7.75 -14.04
N VAL A 45 13.07 8.38 -12.90
CA VAL A 45 13.24 9.85 -12.81
C VAL A 45 14.69 10.28 -12.56
N ARG A 46 15.62 9.32 -12.40
CA ARG A 46 17.02 9.58 -12.08
C ARG A 46 17.75 10.56 -13.04
N ASN A 47 17.33 10.58 -14.31
CA ASN A 47 17.94 11.37 -15.38
C ASN A 47 17.17 12.66 -15.70
N LEU A 48 16.09 12.97 -14.97
CA LEU A 48 15.36 14.22 -15.15
C LEU A 48 16.13 15.40 -14.54
N SER A 49 15.68 16.61 -14.86
CA SER A 49 16.17 17.82 -14.20
C SER A 49 15.95 17.72 -12.68
N PRO A 50 16.78 18.37 -11.83
CA PRO A 50 16.64 18.28 -10.39
C PRO A 50 15.25 18.66 -9.86
N GLU A 51 14.64 19.68 -10.46
CA GLU A 51 13.30 20.16 -10.10
C GLU A 51 12.22 19.13 -10.46
N GLU A 52 12.25 18.59 -11.68
CA GLU A 52 11.29 17.56 -12.09
C GLU A 52 11.49 16.28 -11.29
N ARG A 53 12.73 15.89 -11.02
CA ARG A 53 13.04 14.73 -10.19
C ARG A 53 12.44 14.89 -8.79
N ASP A 54 12.72 16.00 -8.11
CA ASP A 54 12.17 16.28 -6.77
C ASP A 54 10.64 16.25 -6.74
N LEU A 55 9.99 16.87 -7.74
CA LEU A 55 8.52 16.84 -7.85
C LEU A 55 7.98 15.40 -7.96
N ASN A 56 8.60 14.57 -8.81
CA ASN A 56 8.16 13.19 -9.01
C ASN A 56 8.45 12.31 -7.78
N GLU A 57 9.61 12.48 -7.16
CA GLU A 57 10.00 11.73 -5.96
C GLU A 57 9.06 12.02 -4.79
N LYS A 58 8.74 13.31 -4.56
CA LYS A 58 7.76 13.72 -3.54
C LYS A 58 6.38 13.13 -3.80
N ALA A 59 5.91 13.16 -5.05
CA ALA A 59 4.61 12.59 -5.41
C ALA A 59 4.59 11.07 -5.16
N LEU A 60 5.65 10.37 -5.56
CA LEU A 60 5.79 8.93 -5.39
C LEU A 60 5.84 8.53 -3.91
N ASP A 61 6.55 9.30 -3.09
CA ASP A 61 6.70 9.05 -1.66
C ASP A 61 5.42 9.30 -0.89
N THR A 62 4.69 10.36 -1.25
CA THR A 62 3.37 10.66 -0.69
C THR A 62 2.39 9.53 -0.99
N ALA A 63 2.34 9.07 -2.25
CA ALA A 63 1.47 7.97 -2.66
C ALA A 63 1.86 6.64 -2.00
N TYR A 64 3.16 6.37 -1.84
CA TYR A 64 3.66 5.19 -1.15
C TYR A 64 3.25 5.21 0.32
N ALA A 65 3.46 6.32 1.02
CA ALA A 65 3.06 6.47 2.42
C ALA A 65 1.55 6.27 2.62
N ALA A 66 0.72 6.86 1.75
CA ALA A 66 -0.72 6.67 1.79
C ALA A 66 -1.13 5.20 1.56
N SER A 67 -0.46 4.51 0.63
CA SER A 67 -0.73 3.09 0.35
C SER A 67 -0.33 2.19 1.51
N MET A 68 0.83 2.46 2.14
CA MET A 68 1.28 1.76 3.33
C MET A 68 0.31 1.97 4.49
N GLN A 69 -0.17 3.20 4.71
CA GLN A 69 -1.17 3.47 5.74
C GLN A 69 -2.45 2.67 5.51
N GLN A 70 -3.00 2.66 4.29
CA GLN A 70 -4.19 1.87 3.98
C GLN A 70 -3.99 0.37 4.24
N LEU A 71 -2.83 -0.16 3.86
CA LEU A 71 -2.47 -1.56 4.11
C LEU A 71 -2.45 -1.89 5.61
N HIS A 72 -1.83 -1.02 6.41
CA HIS A 72 -1.75 -1.19 7.86
C HIS A 72 -3.11 -1.03 8.54
N ASP A 73 -3.90 -0.04 8.14
CA ASP A 73 -5.24 0.22 8.69
C ASP A 73 -6.18 -0.95 8.42
N PHE A 74 -6.15 -1.52 7.21
CA PHE A 74 -6.93 -2.72 6.88
C PHE A 74 -6.54 -3.89 7.80
N HIS A 75 -5.24 -4.14 7.96
CA HIS A 75 -4.77 -5.24 8.79
C HIS A 75 -5.05 -5.04 10.28
N ALA A 76 -4.95 -3.81 10.79
CA ALA A 76 -5.31 -3.48 12.17
C ALA A 76 -6.79 -3.74 12.44
N ARG A 77 -7.67 -3.36 11.50
CA ARG A 77 -9.12 -3.60 11.60
C ARG A 77 -9.46 -5.09 11.59
N GLU A 78 -8.82 -5.88 10.73
CA GLU A 78 -9.02 -7.34 10.69
C GLU A 78 -8.61 -8.02 12.01
N LYS A 79 -7.52 -7.58 12.64
CA LYS A 79 -7.08 -8.08 13.96
C LYS A 79 -8.09 -7.72 15.06
N SER A 80 -8.66 -6.52 15.04
CA SER A 80 -9.69 -6.10 16.00
C SER A 80 -11.01 -6.83 15.80
N HIS A 81 -11.42 -7.13 14.55
CA HIS A 81 -12.66 -7.87 14.26
C HIS A 81 -12.55 -9.37 14.56
N SER A 82 -11.36 -9.94 14.50
CA SER A 82 -11.13 -11.37 14.81
C SER A 82 -11.09 -11.66 16.32
N GLY A 83 -11.17 -10.64 17.18
CA GLY A 83 -11.14 -10.77 18.64
C GLY A 83 -12.52 -10.77 19.33
N THR A 84 -13.64 -10.74 18.59
CA THR A 84 -14.99 -10.57 19.16
C THR A 84 -15.92 -11.76 18.90
N MET A 85 -15.40 -12.95 18.57
CA MET A 85 -16.21 -14.18 18.41
C MET A 85 -15.70 -15.35 19.27
N GLU A 86 -15.37 -15.11 20.54
CA GLU A 86 -15.28 -16.19 21.54
C GLU A 86 -15.73 -15.65 22.90
N GLY A 87 -16.97 -15.96 23.29
CA GLY A 87 -17.46 -15.71 24.65
C GLY A 87 -18.87 -15.14 24.71
N THR A 88 -19.87 -15.87 24.24
CA THR A 88 -21.25 -15.65 24.69
C THR A 88 -21.90 -17.01 24.98
N GLU A 89 -21.82 -17.35 26.26
CA GLU A 89 -22.85 -18.01 27.07
C GLU A 89 -23.15 -19.49 26.76
N LYS A 90 -22.43 -20.38 27.46
CA LYS A 90 -23.05 -21.60 27.97
C LYS A 90 -23.96 -21.23 29.14
N GLU A 91 -25.22 -20.99 28.85
CA GLU A 91 -26.30 -21.10 29.83
C GLU A 91 -26.99 -22.47 29.63
N THR A 92 -27.62 -23.00 30.68
CA THR A 92 -28.25 -24.34 30.85
C THR A 92 -27.25 -25.41 31.32
N ILE A 93 -27.33 -26.01 32.53
CA ILE A 93 -28.47 -26.41 33.40
C ILE A 93 -28.03 -26.26 34.87
#